data_AF-A0A967HHU0-F1
#
_entry.id   AF-A0A967HHU0-F1
#
_cell.length_a   1.000
_cell.length_b   1.000
_cell.length_c   1.000
_cell.angle_alpha   90.00
_cell.angle_beta   90.00
_cell.angle_gamma   90.00
#
_symmetry.space_group_name_H-M   'P 1'
#
loop_
_entity.id
_entity.type
_entity.pdbx_description
1 polymer ?
#
loop_
_entity_poly.entity_id
_entity_poly.type
_entity_poly.pdbx_seq_one_letter_code
_entity_poly.pdbx_strand_id
1 'polypeptide(L)'
;IPLLMYLVGIELRKVAATSLAIVMFSATAGTLTYALSGPESSALVPEGTLGYVHVAAGLPILAGSILSVRWGAALNQRLPARQLRALFAVVFLLMGLHLIAANAAHVF
;
A
#
# COMPACT_ATOMS: atom_id res chain seq x y z
N ILE A 1 11.20 9.07 -10.72
CA ILE A 1 10.48 8.31 -11.77
C ILE A 1 10.51 8.99 -13.16
N PRO A 2 10.30 10.32 -13.32
CA PRO A 2 10.39 10.98 -14.64
C PRO A 2 11.80 10.95 -15.23
N LEU A 3 12.83 11.12 -14.40
CA LEU A 3 14.24 11.17 -14.80
C LEU A 3 14.75 9.85 -15.42
N LEU A 4 14.28 8.70 -14.92
CA LEU A 4 14.72 7.38 -15.35
C LEU A 4 14.15 6.96 -16.71
N MET A 5 13.00 7.50 -17.12
CA MET A 5 12.42 7.15 -18.42
C MET A 5 13.04 7.94 -19.57
N TYR A 6 13.55 9.14 -19.32
CA TYR A 6 14.17 9.96 -20.34
C TYR A 6 15.59 9.50 -20.70
N LEU A 7 16.28 8.80 -19.78
CA LEU A 7 17.70 8.48 -19.94
C LEU A 7 18.01 6.99 -20.16
N VAL A 8 17.17 6.06 -19.67
CA VAL A 8 17.60 4.66 -19.50
C VAL A 8 16.78 3.62 -20.29
N GLY A 9 15.62 3.96 -20.85
CA GLY A 9 14.92 3.04 -21.78
C GLY A 9 14.55 1.66 -21.20
N ILE A 10 14.60 1.46 -19.88
CA ILE A 10 14.28 0.18 -19.24
C ILE A 10 12.76 0.01 -19.15
N GLU A 11 12.29 -1.19 -19.50
CA GLU A 11 10.90 -1.60 -19.40
C GLU A 11 10.34 -1.37 -17.99
N LEU A 12 9.32 -0.52 -17.91
CA LEU A 12 8.60 -0.18 -16.68
C LEU A 12 8.12 -1.41 -15.89
N ARG A 13 7.94 -2.54 -16.60
CA ARG A 13 7.52 -3.85 -16.06
C ARG A 13 8.56 -4.48 -15.11
N LYS A 14 9.86 -4.38 -15.38
CA LYS A 14 10.90 -4.95 -14.51
C LYS A 14 11.01 -4.19 -13.19
N VAL A 15 10.96 -2.86 -13.24
CA VAL A 15 11.02 -2.00 -12.05
C VAL A 15 9.83 -2.26 -11.13
N ALA A 16 8.62 -2.38 -11.69
CA ALA A 16 7.42 -2.67 -10.91
C ALA A 16 7.50 -4.02 -10.17
N ALA A 17 8.02 -5.07 -10.84
CA ALA A 17 8.17 -6.39 -10.22
C ALA A 17 9.16 -6.37 -9.04
N THR A 18 10.29 -5.68 -9.18
CA THR A 18 11.27 -5.53 -8.09
C THR A 18 10.68 -4.74 -6.91
N SER A 19 9.92 -3.68 -7.16
CA SER A 19 9.25 -2.94 -6.09
C SER A 19 8.20 -3.80 -5.36
N LEU A 20 7.44 -4.65 -6.07
CA LEU A 20 6.51 -5.57 -5.43
C LEU A 20 7.22 -6.58 -4.52
N ALA A 21 8.39 -7.09 -4.92
CA ALA A 21 9.17 -8.01 -4.10
C ALA A 21 9.60 -7.35 -2.78
N ILE A 22 10.03 -6.09 -2.84
CA ILE A 22 10.37 -5.30 -1.64
C ILE A 22 9.13 -5.12 -0.76
N VAL A 23 7.99 -4.71 -1.34
CA VAL A 23 6.74 -4.53 -0.59
C VAL A 23 6.29 -5.82 0.09
N MET A 24 6.39 -6.96 -0.60
CA MET A 24 6.05 -8.27 -0.04
C MET A 24 6.92 -8.59 1.18
N PHE A 25 8.23 -8.38 1.07
CA PHE A 25 9.16 -8.61 2.17
C PHE A 25 8.89 -7.66 3.35
N SER A 26 8.72 -6.36 3.08
CA SER A 26 8.41 -5.36 4.10
C SER A 26 7.07 -5.61 4.80
N ALA A 27 6.03 -6.00 4.05
CA ALA A 27 4.72 -6.33 4.62
C ALA A 27 4.80 -7.58 5.52
N THR A 28 5.58 -8.59 5.10
CA THR A 28 5.78 -9.81 5.89
C THR A 28 6.54 -9.51 7.18
N ALA A 29 7.65 -8.77 7.09
CA ALA A 29 8.44 -8.36 8.25
C ALA A 29 7.60 -7.51 9.21
N GLY A 30 6.87 -6.50 8.70
CA GLY A 30 5.99 -5.66 9.50
C GLY A 30 4.91 -6.47 10.20
N THR A 31 4.20 -7.34 9.48
CA THR A 31 3.17 -8.21 10.07
C THR A 31 3.75 -9.11 11.16
N LEU A 32 4.93 -9.68 10.92
CA LEU A 32 5.60 -10.52 11.91
C LEU A 32 6.01 -9.72 13.15
N THR A 33 6.57 -8.52 12.97
CA THR A 33 6.91 -7.62 14.09
C THR A 33 5.68 -7.24 14.90
N TYR A 34 4.56 -6.89 14.26
CA TYR A 34 3.31 -6.55 14.96
C TYR A 34 2.64 -7.76 15.61
N ALA A 35 2.82 -8.96 15.04
CA ALA A 35 2.32 -10.20 15.64
C ALA A 35 3.13 -10.61 16.88
N LEU A 36 4.45 -10.34 16.87
CA LEU A 36 5.36 -10.63 18.00
C LEU A 36 5.35 -9.53 19.06
N SER A 37 5.00 -8.29 18.69
CA SER A 37 4.80 -7.19 19.63
C SER A 37 3.48 -7.44 20.36
N GLY A 38 3.54 -7.99 21.57
CA GLY A 38 2.35 -8.21 22.40
C GLY A 38 1.81 -6.88 22.96
N PRO A 39 0.49 -6.75 23.19
CA PRO A 39 -0.05 -5.61 23.92
C PRO A 39 0.44 -5.61 25.37
N GLU A 40 1.02 -4.50 25.83
CA GLU A 40 1.48 -4.32 27.22
C GLU A 40 0.32 -4.39 28.23
N SER A 41 -0.92 -4.15 27.77
CA SER A 41 -2.13 -4.10 28.58
C SER A 41 -3.16 -5.13 28.09
N SER A 42 -3.22 -6.27 28.80
CA SER A 42 -4.06 -7.45 28.52
C SER A 42 -5.58 -7.25 28.77
N ALA A 43 -6.07 -6.01 28.85
CA ALA A 43 -7.42 -5.74 29.37
C ALA A 43 -8.54 -5.81 28.32
N LEU A 44 -8.24 -5.71 27.02
CA LEU A 44 -9.24 -5.73 25.95
C LEU A 44 -8.68 -6.38 24.67
N VAL A 45 -8.22 -7.63 24.74
CA VAL A 45 -7.82 -8.35 23.52
C VAL A 45 -9.04 -9.13 23.01
N PRO A 46 -9.66 -8.74 21.89
CA PRO A 46 -10.76 -9.49 21.30
C PRO A 46 -10.30 -10.89 20.90
N GLU A 47 -11.16 -11.89 21.06
CA GLU A 47 -10.87 -13.27 20.66
C GLU A 47 -10.48 -13.32 19.15
N GLY A 48 -9.32 -13.91 18.84
CA GLY A 48 -8.80 -13.98 17.46
C GLY A 48 -7.76 -12.91 17.09
N THR A 49 -7.02 -12.40 18.07
CA THR A 49 -5.89 -11.46 17.87
C THR A 49 -4.56 -12.15 18.21
N LEU A 50 -3.58 -12.07 17.32
CA LEU A 50 -2.19 -12.54 17.55
C LEU A 50 -1.30 -11.30 17.68
N GLY A 51 -0.88 -10.95 18.90
CA GLY A 51 -0.19 -9.68 19.16
C GLY A 51 -1.11 -8.48 18.91
N TYR A 52 -0.67 -7.50 18.10
CA TYR A 52 -1.52 -6.42 17.57
C TYR A 52 -2.24 -6.78 16.25
N VAL A 53 -2.06 -8.00 15.74
CA VAL A 53 -2.67 -8.42 14.46
C VAL A 53 -4.03 -9.05 14.70
N HIS A 54 -5.09 -8.33 14.33
CA HIS A 54 -6.45 -8.85 14.43
C HIS A 54 -6.80 -9.73 13.23
N VAL A 55 -6.58 -11.04 13.37
CA VAL A 55 -6.74 -12.03 12.28
C VAL A 55 -8.20 -12.13 11.84
N ALA A 56 -9.14 -12.08 12.78
CA ALA A 56 -10.58 -12.16 12.49
C ALA A 56 -11.08 -10.99 11.62
N ALA A 57 -10.62 -9.76 11.87
CA ALA A 57 -10.93 -8.59 11.03
C ALA A 57 -10.07 -8.54 9.75
N GLY A 58 -8.84 -9.06 9.80
CA GLY A 58 -7.94 -9.10 8.65
C GLY A 58 -8.42 -10.00 7.52
N LEU A 59 -9.01 -11.17 7.83
CA LEU A 59 -9.51 -12.11 6.82
C LEU A 59 -10.52 -11.52 5.81
N PRO A 60 -11.62 -10.87 6.23
CA PRO A 60 -12.55 -10.26 5.29
C PRO A 60 -11.93 -9.10 4.50
N ILE A 61 -11.03 -8.31 5.11
CA ILE A 61 -10.30 -7.24 4.43
C ILE A 61 -9.36 -7.81 3.35
N LEU A 62 -8.65 -8.90 3.66
CA LEU A 62 -7.79 -9.60 2.72
C LEU A 62 -8.60 -10.12 1.53
N ALA A 63 -9.76 -10.73 1.79
CA ALA A 63 -10.64 -11.22 0.74
C ALA A 63 -11.11 -10.08 -0.19
N GLY A 64 -11.56 -8.96 0.38
CA GLY A 64 -11.96 -7.77 -0.40
C GLY A 64 -10.80 -7.14 -1.18
N SER A 65 -9.60 -7.15 -0.58
CA SER A 65 -8.38 -6.62 -1.20
C SER A 65 -7.96 -7.47 -2.41
N ILE A 66 -7.94 -8.80 -2.28
CA ILE A 66 -7.59 -9.71 -3.38
C ILE A 66 -8.55 -9.53 -4.57
N LEU A 67 -9.86 -9.40 -4.29
CA LEU A 67 -10.84 -9.14 -5.33
C LEU A 67 -10.57 -7.81 -6.04
N SER A 68 -10.28 -6.76 -5.27
CA SER A 68 -9.99 -5.41 -5.79
C SER A 68 -8.68 -5.35 -6.59
N VAL A 69 -7.65 -6.13 -6.20
CA VAL A 69 -6.36 -6.21 -6.92
C VAL A 69 -6.56 -6.62 -8.37
N ARG A 70 -7.51 -7.53 -8.65
CA ARG A 70 -7.76 -7.98 -10.03
C ARG A 70 -8.27 -6.86 -10.93
N TRP A 71 -9.09 -5.95 -10.38
CA TRP A 71 -9.59 -4.77 -11.08
C TRP A 71 -8.46 -3.76 -11.32
N GLY A 72 -7.63 -3.52 -10.32
CA GLY A 72 -6.45 -2.65 -10.43
C GLY A 72 -5.44 -3.14 -11.48
N ALA A 73 -5.15 -4.45 -11.49
CA ALA A 73 -4.24 -5.06 -12.46
C ALA A 73 -4.81 -5.00 -13.89
N ALA A 74 -6.11 -5.23 -14.07
CA ALA A 74 -6.77 -5.11 -15.36
C ALA A 74 -6.72 -3.67 -15.90
N LEU A 75 -6.98 -2.68 -15.03
CA LEU A 75 -6.88 -1.26 -15.39
C LEU A 75 -5.44 -0.88 -15.78
N ASN A 76 -4.46 -1.37 -15.02
CA ASN A 76 -3.05 -1.16 -15.28
C ASN A 76 -2.57 -1.75 -16.62
N GLN A 77 -3.16 -2.87 -17.07
CA GLN A 77 -2.83 -3.48 -18.37
C GLN A 77 -3.56 -2.83 -19.55
N ARG A 78 -4.76 -2.27 -19.33
CA ARG A 78 -5.57 -1.62 -20.39
C ARG A 78 -5.16 -0.19 -20.67
N LEU A 79 -4.59 0.51 -19.69
CA LEU A 79 -4.19 1.92 -19.85
C LEU A 79 -2.76 2.02 -20.41
N PRO A 80 -2.51 2.89 -21.40
CA PRO A 80 -1.15 3.17 -21.86
C PRO A 80 -0.31 3.78 -20.73
N ALA A 81 0.98 3.40 -20.66
CA ALA A 81 1.89 3.77 -19.57
C ALA A 81 1.95 5.28 -19.25
N ARG A 82 1.69 6.13 -20.23
CA ARG A 82 1.62 7.59 -20.07
C ARG A 82 0.41 8.04 -19.25
N GLN A 83 -0.76 7.46 -19.50
CA GLN A 83 -1.99 7.78 -18.77
C GLN A 83 -1.94 7.24 -17.33
N LEU A 84 -1.41 6.03 -17.15
CA LEU A 84 -1.20 5.45 -15.83
C LEU A 84 -0.30 6.34 -14.95
N ARG A 85 0.80 6.85 -15.50
CA ARG A 85 1.68 7.78 -14.78
C ARG A 85 1.00 9.09 -14.41
N ALA A 86 0.22 9.66 -15.31
CA ALA A 86 -0.54 10.87 -15.02
C ALA A 86 -1.55 10.61 -13.89
N LEU A 87 -2.26 9.48 -13.92
CA LEU A 87 -3.19 9.09 -12.86
C LEU A 87 -2.48 8.97 -11.50
N PHE A 88 -1.37 8.24 -11.42
CA PHE A 88 -0.57 8.15 -10.19
C PHE A 88 -0.08 9.51 -9.70
N ALA A 89 0.40 10.37 -10.60
CA ALA A 89 0.86 11.71 -10.25
C ALA A 89 -0.27 12.57 -9.67
N VAL A 90 -1.45 12.55 -10.29
CA VAL A 90 -2.63 13.28 -9.80
C VAL A 90 -3.05 12.76 -8.42
N VAL A 91 -3.15 11.44 -8.25
CA VAL A 91 -3.54 10.83 -6.96
C VAL A 91 -2.53 11.19 -5.86
N PHE A 92 -1.23 11.12 -6.15
CA PHE A 92 -0.19 11.51 -5.18
C PHE A 92 -0.26 12.99 -4.81
N LEU A 93 -0.51 13.86 -5.79
CA LEU A 93 -0.60 15.30 -5.54
C LEU A 93 -1.84 15.62 -4.69
N LEU A 94 -2.98 15.00 -4.98
CA LEU A 94 -4.19 15.10 -4.16
C LEU A 94 -3.96 14.58 -2.74
N MET A 95 -3.31 13.43 -2.57
CA MET A 95 -3.02 12.85 -1.26
C MET A 95 -2.07 13.74 -0.45
N GLY A 96 -1.02 14.28 -1.09
CA GLY A 96 -0.11 15.22 -0.44
C GLY A 96 -0.82 16.51 -0.01
N LEU A 97 -1.67 17.07 -0.87
CA LEU A 97 -2.47 18.24 -0.54
C LEU A 97 -3.44 17.96 0.61
N HIS A 98 -4.09 16.78 0.60
CA HIS A 98 -4.97 16.35 1.67
C HIS A 98 -4.23 16.20 3.01
N LEU A 99 -3.04 15.59 3.01
CA LEU A 99 -2.24 15.44 4.22
C LEU A 99 -1.83 16.81 4.80
N ILE A 100 -1.41 17.75 3.94
CA ILE A 100 -1.06 19.11 4.37
C ILE A 100 -2.29 19.84 4.92
N ALA A 101 -3.43 19.74 4.24
CA ALA A 101 -4.68 20.37 4.68
C ALA A 101 -5.19 19.78 6.00
N ALA A 102 -5.17 18.45 6.15
CA ALA A 102 -5.58 17.75 7.36
C ALA A 102 -4.64 18.08 8.54
N ASN A 103 -3.33 18.15 8.29
CA ASN A 103 -2.37 18.54 9.31
C ASN A 103 -2.51 20.02 9.69
N ALA A 104 -2.76 20.90 8.72
CA ALA A 104 -3.04 22.31 8.99
C ALA A 104 -4.31 22.48 9.83
N ALA A 105 -5.37 21.72 9.56
CA ALA A 105 -6.62 21.76 10.31
C ALA A 105 -6.50 21.23 11.77
N HIS A 106 -5.50 20.40 12.05
CA HIS A 106 -5.23 19.90 13.41
C HIS A 106 -4.31 20.82 14.24
N VAL A 107 -3.65 21.79 13.60
CA VAL A 107 -2.67 22.72 14.22
C VAL A 107 -3.31 24.07 14.63
N PHE A 108 -4.54 24.36 14.19
CA PHE A 108 -5.35 25.51 14.62
C PHE A 108 -6.50 25.07 15.53
#